data_AF-A0A317JIH9-F1
#
_entry.id   AF-A0A317JIH9-F1
#
_cell.length_a   1.000
_cell.length_b   1.000
_cell.length_c   1.000
_cell.angle_alpha   90.00
_cell.angle_beta   90.00
_cell.angle_gamma   90.00
#
_symmetry.space_group_name_H-M   'P 1'
#
loop_
_entity.id
_entity.type
_entity.pdbx_description
1 polymer ?
#
loop_
_entity_poly.entity_id
_entity_poly.type
_entity_poly.pdbx_seq_one_letter_code
_entity_poly.pdbx_strand_id
1 'polypeptide(L)'
;MKVETQKSSNSSALQGLPSTFPLSTLPLSILVLVGAIFFPQSLHAEINLKDAGLIRSWKDGGEATGVIRTYSSRSLYRGLFGFGWCSDIDRIFASADATGGKLRRKSASQAVVVDARGNTIQIQLVGSFVRQIRFARGASYQYEYRHEDLTAVYRNDRLLYRLSYNEFHNLNLIEYADGQREQYFYDDERDRLLAWLRPDGCREIYEYDNLNPYRPWSSATEDCQGRRRLLVRMEFFYRLNSKGQIFLQRVRSHVRRRQYDVFFHPKDGTPTIQLAREVLHEQTPK
;
A
#
# COMPACT_ATOMS: atom_id res chain seq x y z
N MET A 1 -66.36 12.11 -43.23
CA MET A 1 -66.04 13.14 -42.21
C MET A 1 -64.57 12.96 -41.86
N LYS A 2 -63.70 13.91 -42.28
CA LYS A 2 -62.23 14.05 -42.05
C LYS A 2 -61.36 12.78 -42.27
N VAL A 3 -60.59 12.62 -43.36
CA VAL A 3 -59.36 13.36 -43.78
C VAL A 3 -58.35 13.35 -42.60
N GLU A 4 -57.17 12.73 -42.63
CA GLU A 4 -56.15 12.69 -43.69
C GLU A 4 -55.13 11.57 -43.45
N THR A 5 -54.66 10.99 -44.55
CA THR A 5 -53.49 10.12 -44.74
C THR A 5 -52.18 10.90 -44.66
N GLN A 6 -51.08 10.28 -44.20
CA GLN A 6 -49.84 10.27 -44.99
C GLN A 6 -48.86 9.15 -44.63
N LYS A 7 -48.32 8.59 -45.70
CA LYS A 7 -47.36 7.48 -45.86
C LYS A 7 -46.17 8.06 -46.65
N SER A 8 -45.08 7.30 -46.75
CA SER A 8 -43.97 7.41 -47.74
C SER A 8 -42.85 8.39 -47.37
N SER A 9 -41.58 8.00 -47.18
CA SER A 9 -40.59 7.26 -48.01
C SER A 9 -39.77 8.15 -48.96
N ASN A 10 -38.48 7.77 -49.08
CA ASN A 10 -37.45 8.19 -50.05
C ASN A 10 -36.86 9.61 -49.87
N SER A 11 -35.65 9.97 -50.32
CA SER A 11 -34.40 9.34 -50.75
C SER A 11 -33.51 10.52 -51.25
N SER A 12 -32.19 10.34 -51.22
CA SER A 12 -31.18 11.00 -52.09
C SER A 12 -30.69 12.43 -51.81
N ALA A 13 -29.38 12.48 -51.50
CA ALA A 13 -28.30 13.25 -52.12
C ALA A 13 -28.45 14.77 -52.35
N LEU A 14 -27.46 15.53 -51.85
CA LEU A 14 -26.86 16.69 -52.55
C LEU A 14 -25.46 17.01 -52.00
N GLN A 15 -24.63 17.52 -52.90
CA GLN A 15 -23.18 17.72 -52.87
C GLN A 15 -22.76 19.06 -52.22
N GLY A 16 -21.47 19.20 -51.85
CA GLY A 16 -20.85 20.52 -51.57
C GLY A 16 -19.47 20.47 -50.89
N LEU A 17 -18.39 20.49 -51.67
CA LEU A 17 -17.02 20.97 -51.31
C LEU A 17 -16.92 22.48 -51.68
N PRO A 18 -15.86 23.27 -51.40
CA PRO A 18 -14.59 23.07 -50.63
C PRO A 18 -14.23 24.24 -49.67
N SER A 19 -13.12 24.14 -48.91
CA SER A 19 -12.12 25.24 -48.74
C SER A 19 -11.04 24.94 -47.67
N THR A 20 -9.83 24.66 -48.17
CA THR A 20 -8.56 25.32 -47.78
C THR A 20 -8.27 25.58 -46.29
N PHE A 21 -7.30 24.85 -45.74
CA PHE A 21 -6.46 25.33 -44.64
C PHE A 21 -4.97 25.14 -44.99
N PRO A 22 -4.10 26.13 -44.70
CA PRO A 22 -2.77 26.19 -45.27
C PRO A 22 -1.75 25.32 -44.53
N LEU A 23 -0.77 24.84 -45.31
CA LEU A 23 0.55 24.41 -44.86
C LEU A 23 1.23 25.57 -44.12
N SER A 24 1.59 25.37 -42.85
CA SER A 24 2.64 26.14 -42.20
C SER A 24 3.79 25.21 -41.80
N THR A 25 4.95 25.66 -42.23
CA THR A 25 6.31 25.17 -42.02
C THR A 25 6.61 24.77 -40.58
N LEU A 26 7.08 23.53 -40.36
CA LEU A 26 7.84 23.16 -39.17
C LEU A 26 9.29 22.88 -39.60
N PRO A 27 10.28 23.66 -39.14
CA PRO A 27 11.67 23.29 -39.27
C PRO A 27 12.07 22.27 -38.19
N LEU A 28 12.87 21.32 -38.67
CA LEU A 28 13.79 20.40 -38.03
C LEU A 28 14.23 20.71 -36.57
N SER A 29 14.27 19.63 -35.80
CA SER A 29 15.35 19.29 -34.86
C SER A 29 15.40 20.00 -33.51
N ILE A 30 14.64 19.50 -32.54
CA ILE A 30 15.21 19.23 -31.20
C ILE A 30 14.78 17.83 -30.79
N LEU A 31 15.69 16.88 -31.03
CA LEU A 31 15.66 15.56 -30.42
C LEU A 31 15.91 15.74 -28.91
N VAL A 32 14.87 16.11 -28.16
CA VAL A 32 14.93 16.04 -26.69
C VAL A 32 14.94 14.56 -26.36
N LEU A 33 16.14 14.05 -26.11
CA LEU A 33 16.39 12.80 -25.44
C LEU A 33 15.63 12.88 -24.10
N VAL A 34 14.38 12.38 -24.09
CA VAL A 34 13.65 12.11 -22.85
C VAL A 34 14.46 11.00 -22.20
N GLY A 35 15.44 11.43 -21.40
CA GLY A 35 16.14 10.58 -20.48
C GLY A 35 15.07 9.93 -19.65
N ALA A 36 14.79 8.65 -19.94
CA ALA A 36 14.09 7.78 -19.06
C ALA A 36 14.82 7.88 -17.73
N ILE A 37 14.27 8.65 -16.81
CA ILE A 37 14.68 8.64 -15.43
C ILE A 37 14.34 7.23 -14.98
N PHE A 38 15.31 6.34 -15.08
CA PHE A 38 15.36 5.09 -14.33
C PHE A 38 15.40 5.49 -12.86
N PHE A 39 14.22 5.83 -12.33
CA PHE A 39 14.00 5.71 -10.90
C PHE A 39 14.22 4.23 -10.60
N PRO A 40 15.18 3.85 -9.73
CA PRO A 40 15.20 2.51 -9.20
C PRO A 40 13.86 2.29 -8.48
N GLN A 41 12.95 1.56 -9.15
CA GLN A 41 11.67 1.15 -8.61
C GLN A 41 11.92 0.00 -7.66
N SER A 42 12.21 0.29 -6.39
CA SER A 42 12.05 -0.63 -5.26
C SER A 42 12.63 0.01 -3.99
N LEU A 43 12.03 1.11 -3.54
CA LEU A 43 11.91 1.30 -2.10
C LEU A 43 10.54 0.74 -1.77
N HIS A 44 10.49 -0.57 -1.55
CA HIS A 44 9.34 -1.26 -1.00
C HIS A 44 9.18 -0.71 0.42
N ALA A 45 8.41 0.36 0.57
CA ALA A 45 8.11 0.92 1.88
C ALA A 45 7.12 0.00 2.59
N GLU A 46 7.57 -1.20 2.93
CA GLU A 46 6.89 -2.16 3.79
C GLU A 46 7.19 -1.86 5.27
N ILE A 47 8.18 -1.01 5.58
CA ILE A 47 8.60 -0.74 6.95
C ILE A 47 8.28 0.69 7.36
N ASN A 48 7.64 0.84 8.51
CA ASN A 48 7.48 2.12 9.17
C ASN A 48 8.69 2.37 10.08
N LEU A 49 9.70 3.07 9.56
CA LEU A 49 10.94 3.38 10.28
C LEU A 49 10.75 4.33 11.48
N LYS A 50 9.61 5.00 11.60
CA LYS A 50 9.28 5.81 12.78
C LYS A 50 8.87 4.92 13.95
N ASP A 51 8.04 3.92 13.66
CA ASP A 51 7.42 3.06 14.67
C ASP A 51 8.07 1.67 14.75
N ALA A 52 9.11 1.41 13.93
CA ALA A 52 9.85 0.15 13.84
C ALA A 52 8.97 -1.08 13.50
N GLY A 53 7.84 -0.87 12.82
CA GLY A 53 6.86 -1.90 12.51
C GLY A 53 6.88 -2.33 11.04
N LEU A 54 6.51 -3.58 10.78
CA LEU A 54 6.18 -4.07 9.45
C LEU A 54 4.75 -3.66 9.09
N ILE A 55 4.56 -3.05 7.92
CA ILE A 55 3.27 -2.76 7.30
C ILE A 55 3.27 -3.31 5.88
N ARG A 56 2.38 -4.25 5.59
CA ARG A 56 2.31 -4.85 4.25
C ARG A 56 0.89 -4.96 3.76
N SER A 57 0.67 -4.65 2.49
CA SER A 57 -0.66 -4.67 1.88
C SER A 57 -0.73 -5.65 0.72
N TRP A 58 -1.85 -6.36 0.63
CA TRP A 58 -2.20 -7.24 -0.47
C TRP A 58 -3.52 -6.80 -1.07
N LYS A 59 -3.63 -6.97 -2.38
CA LYS A 59 -4.86 -6.70 -3.13
C LYS A 59 -5.38 -8.00 -3.71
N ASP A 60 -6.53 -8.44 -3.21
CA ASP A 60 -7.21 -9.63 -3.68
C ASP A 60 -8.31 -9.23 -4.66
N GLY A 61 -8.28 -9.78 -5.87
CA GLY A 61 -9.25 -9.46 -6.94
C GLY A 61 -8.68 -8.59 -8.05
N GLY A 62 -9.55 -7.88 -8.79
CA GLY A 62 -9.15 -7.04 -9.93
C GLY A 62 -8.81 -5.60 -9.53
N GLU A 63 -8.15 -4.85 -10.42
CA GLU A 63 -7.73 -3.46 -10.13
C GLU A 63 -8.88 -2.55 -9.69
N ALA A 64 -10.06 -2.75 -10.27
CA ALA A 64 -11.25 -1.94 -10.09
C ALA A 64 -12.13 -2.35 -8.88
N THR A 65 -12.02 -3.60 -8.43
CA THR A 65 -13.01 -4.26 -7.56
C THR A 65 -12.36 -5.16 -6.51
N GLY A 66 -11.08 -4.92 -6.22
CA GLY A 66 -10.31 -5.72 -5.29
C GLY A 66 -10.54 -5.32 -3.84
N VAL A 67 -10.24 -6.23 -2.93
CA VAL A 67 -10.17 -6.00 -1.49
C VAL A 67 -8.72 -5.76 -1.14
N ILE A 68 -8.45 -4.64 -0.46
CA ILE A 68 -7.13 -4.35 0.09
C ILE A 68 -7.11 -4.78 1.54
N ARG A 69 -6.18 -5.67 1.88
CA ARG A 69 -5.91 -6.11 3.24
C ARG A 69 -4.48 -5.75 3.62
N THR A 70 -4.32 -5.15 4.78
CA THR A 70 -3.06 -4.61 5.29
C THR A 70 -2.75 -5.23 6.63
N TYR A 71 -1.59 -5.85 6.73
CA TYR A 71 -1.00 -6.29 7.99
C TYR A 71 -0.17 -5.17 8.60
N SER A 72 -0.22 -5.04 9.92
CA SER A 72 0.69 -4.21 10.70
C SER A 72 1.12 -4.97 11.94
N SER A 73 2.43 -5.22 12.08
CA SER A 73 2.97 -6.01 13.20
C SER A 73 2.68 -5.39 14.56
N ARG A 74 2.58 -4.05 14.60
CA ARG A 74 2.34 -3.28 15.84
C ARG A 74 0.86 -2.99 16.11
N SER A 75 -0.03 -3.57 15.31
CA SER A 75 -1.46 -3.33 15.44
C SER A 75 -2.09 -4.36 16.36
N LEU A 76 -2.79 -3.89 17.40
CA LEU A 76 -3.65 -4.75 18.24
C LEU A 76 -5.06 -4.95 17.65
N TYR A 77 -5.30 -4.41 16.45
CA TYR A 77 -6.59 -4.53 15.78
C TYR A 77 -6.85 -5.97 15.33
N ARG A 78 -8.07 -6.46 15.57
CA ARG A 78 -8.55 -7.78 15.18
C ARG A 78 -9.59 -7.63 14.07
N GLY A 79 -9.13 -7.60 12.83
CA GLY A 79 -10.00 -7.46 11.67
C GLY A 79 -10.57 -8.78 11.18
N LEU A 80 -11.34 -8.70 10.11
CA LEU A 80 -11.93 -9.83 9.40
C LEU A 80 -10.92 -10.84 8.84
N PHE A 81 -9.63 -10.44 8.76
CA PHE A 81 -8.51 -11.29 8.34
C PHE A 81 -7.57 -11.69 9.48
N GLY A 82 -7.96 -11.48 10.74
CA GLY A 82 -7.18 -11.90 11.90
C GLY A 82 -6.47 -10.78 12.65
N PHE A 83 -5.61 -11.17 13.59
CA PHE A 83 -4.81 -10.26 14.41
C PHE A 83 -3.82 -9.46 13.56
N GLY A 84 -3.73 -8.15 13.83
CA GLY A 84 -2.83 -7.26 13.09
C GLY A 84 -3.29 -6.93 11.67
N TRP A 85 -4.42 -7.47 11.22
CA TRP A 85 -4.95 -7.25 9.87
C TRP A 85 -6.12 -6.27 9.85
N CYS A 86 -6.08 -5.31 8.93
CA CYS A 86 -7.22 -4.48 8.57
C CYS A 86 -7.49 -4.54 7.08
N SER A 87 -8.70 -4.21 6.66
CA SER A 87 -9.08 -4.20 5.26
C SER A 87 -10.09 -3.10 4.95
N ASP A 88 -10.24 -2.78 3.67
CA ASP A 88 -11.30 -1.90 3.20
C ASP A 88 -12.70 -2.44 3.53
N ILE A 89 -12.89 -3.77 3.52
CA ILE A 89 -14.17 -4.38 3.88
C ILE A 89 -14.47 -4.32 5.39
N ASP A 90 -13.48 -4.28 6.29
CA ASP A 90 -13.71 -4.08 7.73
C ASP A 90 -14.53 -2.80 7.99
N ARG A 91 -14.19 -1.72 7.28
CA ARG A 91 -14.91 -0.45 7.38
C ARG A 91 -16.35 -0.56 6.91
N ILE A 92 -16.59 -1.33 5.85
CA ILE A 92 -17.94 -1.50 5.31
C ILE A 92 -18.80 -2.32 6.29
N PHE A 93 -18.22 -3.33 6.94
CA PHE A 93 -18.92 -4.07 7.99
C PHE A 93 -19.17 -3.20 9.24
N ALA A 94 -18.27 -2.28 9.58
CA ALA A 94 -18.47 -1.33 10.67
C ALA A 94 -19.46 -0.19 10.34
N SER A 95 -19.53 0.26 9.08
CA SER A 95 -20.40 1.35 8.63
C SER A 95 -21.79 0.89 8.18
N ALA A 96 -22.01 -0.42 8.05
CA ALA A 96 -23.33 -0.99 7.79
C ALA A 96 -24.36 -0.61 8.86
N ASP A 97 -23.90 -0.16 10.04
CA ASP A 97 -24.73 0.39 11.11
C ASP A 97 -24.99 1.90 11.00
N ALA A 98 -24.34 2.63 10.09
CA ALA A 98 -24.31 4.10 10.17
C ALA A 98 -24.64 4.90 8.89
N THR A 99 -24.51 4.43 7.64
CA THR A 99 -25.00 5.20 6.46
C THR A 99 -24.81 4.49 5.11
N GLY A 100 -25.91 4.22 4.41
CA GLY A 100 -26.07 4.46 2.96
C GLY A 100 -25.21 3.75 1.89
N GLY A 101 -24.19 2.96 2.22
CA GLY A 101 -23.34 2.23 1.25
C GLY A 101 -23.61 0.72 1.24
N LYS A 102 -24.05 0.16 0.12
CA LYS A 102 -24.67 -1.18 -0.08
C LYS A 102 -23.83 -2.41 0.33
N LEU A 103 -23.64 -2.64 1.64
CA LEU A 103 -23.39 -3.97 2.19
C LEU A 103 -24.73 -4.59 2.57
N ARG A 104 -25.07 -5.72 1.97
CA ARG A 104 -26.24 -6.52 2.37
C ARG A 104 -25.69 -7.76 3.05
N ARG A 105 -25.61 -7.72 4.38
CA ARG A 105 -25.37 -8.94 5.15
C ARG A 105 -26.57 -9.85 4.90
N LYS A 106 -26.32 -11.01 4.28
CA LYS A 106 -27.38 -11.99 3.97
C LYS A 106 -27.67 -12.87 5.17
N SER A 107 -26.63 -13.17 5.96
CA SER A 107 -26.71 -13.96 7.18
C SER A 107 -25.50 -13.73 8.08
N ALA A 108 -25.44 -14.40 9.23
CA ALA A 108 -24.26 -14.41 10.09
C ALA A 108 -22.98 -14.86 9.33
N SER A 109 -23.12 -15.82 8.42
CA SER A 109 -22.02 -16.47 7.68
C SER A 109 -21.83 -15.97 6.24
N GLN A 110 -22.67 -15.05 5.76
CA GLN A 110 -22.61 -14.56 4.38
C GLN A 110 -22.91 -13.06 4.28
N ALA A 111 -22.11 -12.36 3.48
CA ALA A 111 -22.35 -10.98 3.10
C ALA A 111 -22.17 -10.78 1.60
N VAL A 112 -22.85 -9.78 1.07
CA VAL A 112 -22.64 -9.30 -0.30
C VAL A 112 -22.35 -7.81 -0.25
N VAL A 113 -21.25 -7.43 -0.88
CA VAL A 113 -20.88 -6.03 -1.11
C VAL A 113 -21.16 -5.73 -2.58
N VAL A 114 -21.80 -4.59 -2.85
CA VAL A 114 -22.00 -4.10 -4.21
C VAL A 114 -21.11 -2.89 -4.40
N ASP A 115 -20.21 -2.94 -5.39
CA ASP A 115 -19.36 -1.79 -5.72
C ASP A 115 -20.16 -0.66 -6.39
N ALA A 116 -19.53 0.49 -6.58
CA ALA A 116 -20.16 1.66 -7.22
C ALA A 116 -20.64 1.40 -8.67
N ARG A 117 -20.14 0.35 -9.32
CA ARG A 117 -20.50 -0.06 -10.69
C ARG A 117 -21.57 -1.15 -10.72
N GLY A 118 -22.07 -1.60 -9.56
CA GLY A 118 -23.06 -2.67 -9.45
C GLY A 118 -22.48 -4.08 -9.45
N ASN A 119 -21.16 -4.26 -9.47
CA ASN A 119 -20.56 -5.59 -9.36
C ASN A 119 -20.74 -6.10 -7.94
N THR A 120 -20.95 -7.40 -7.81
CA THR A 120 -21.13 -8.05 -6.51
C THR A 120 -19.86 -8.78 -6.07
N ILE A 121 -19.52 -8.62 -4.80
CA ILE A 121 -18.49 -9.37 -4.09
C ILE A 121 -19.22 -10.21 -3.05
N GLN A 122 -19.11 -11.53 -3.15
CA GLN A 122 -19.69 -12.45 -2.18
C GLN A 122 -18.64 -12.84 -1.16
N ILE A 123 -18.96 -12.69 0.13
CA ILE A 123 -18.07 -12.96 1.24
C ILE A 123 -18.69 -14.06 2.10
N GLN A 124 -17.93 -15.11 2.35
CA GLN A 124 -18.28 -16.17 3.29
C GLN A 124 -17.44 -16.01 4.56
N LEU A 125 -18.10 -16.05 5.70
CA LEU A 125 -17.50 -15.91 7.03
C LEU A 125 -17.56 -17.25 7.78
N VAL A 126 -16.55 -17.50 8.61
CA VAL A 126 -16.57 -18.52 9.67
C VAL A 126 -16.22 -17.81 10.97
N GLY A 127 -17.19 -17.74 11.89
CA GLY A 127 -17.08 -16.85 13.05
C GLY A 127 -16.94 -15.38 12.62
N SER A 128 -15.89 -14.73 13.09
CA SER A 128 -15.51 -13.36 12.71
C SER A 128 -14.59 -13.27 11.49
N PHE A 129 -14.10 -14.40 10.96
CA PHE A 129 -13.09 -14.39 9.91
C PHE A 129 -13.65 -14.64 8.52
N VAL A 130 -13.06 -13.98 7.52
CA VAL A 130 -13.37 -14.22 6.11
C VAL A 130 -12.75 -15.53 5.66
N ARG A 131 -13.59 -16.50 5.31
CA ARG A 131 -13.15 -17.79 4.77
C ARG A 131 -12.97 -17.75 3.25
N GLN A 132 -13.89 -17.08 2.54
CA GLN A 132 -13.85 -17.03 1.08
C GLN A 132 -14.42 -15.71 0.57
N ILE A 133 -13.80 -15.19 -0.50
CA ILE A 133 -14.33 -14.10 -1.31
C ILE A 133 -14.50 -14.60 -2.74
N ARG A 134 -15.64 -14.27 -3.37
CA ARG A 134 -15.89 -14.49 -4.80
C ARG A 134 -16.23 -13.16 -5.45
N PHE A 135 -15.44 -12.80 -6.46
CA PHE A 135 -15.63 -11.60 -7.26
C PHE A 135 -16.49 -11.92 -8.49
N ALA A 136 -17.25 -10.93 -8.97
CA ALA A 136 -18.18 -11.10 -10.10
C ALA A 136 -17.56 -11.70 -11.38
N ARG A 137 -16.26 -11.51 -11.62
CA ARG A 137 -15.52 -12.04 -12.79
C ARG A 137 -14.93 -13.44 -12.55
N GLY A 138 -15.41 -14.18 -11.56
CA GLY A 138 -15.01 -15.57 -11.30
C GLY A 138 -13.73 -15.75 -10.48
N ALA A 139 -12.96 -14.69 -10.21
CA ALA A 139 -11.85 -14.78 -9.27
C ALA A 139 -12.38 -15.11 -7.86
N SER A 140 -11.78 -16.10 -7.20
CA SER A 140 -12.09 -16.45 -5.82
C SER A 140 -10.82 -16.54 -4.99
N TYR A 141 -10.91 -16.04 -3.76
CA TYR A 141 -9.85 -16.13 -2.76
C TYR A 141 -10.35 -16.89 -1.55
N GLN A 142 -9.50 -17.74 -0.98
CA GLN A 142 -9.80 -18.52 0.22
C GLN A 142 -8.68 -18.34 1.24
N TYR A 143 -9.06 -18.40 2.50
CA TYR A 143 -8.19 -18.05 3.62
C TYR A 143 -8.26 -19.12 4.71
N GLU A 144 -7.10 -19.54 5.18
CA GLU A 144 -6.96 -20.48 6.30
C GLU A 144 -6.39 -19.77 7.52
N TYR A 145 -6.88 -20.14 8.69
CA TYR A 145 -6.50 -19.51 9.95
C TYR A 145 -6.06 -20.55 10.97
N ARG A 146 -5.18 -20.10 11.88
CA ARG A 146 -4.86 -20.82 13.11
C ARG A 146 -5.11 -19.87 14.27
N HIS A 147 -6.11 -20.19 15.09
CA HIS A 147 -6.67 -19.24 16.06
C HIS A 147 -7.09 -17.93 15.37
N GLU A 148 -6.33 -16.86 15.59
CA GLU A 148 -6.57 -15.54 15.03
C GLU A 148 -5.58 -15.12 13.93
N ASP A 149 -4.62 -15.98 13.59
CA ASP A 149 -3.61 -15.68 12.57
C ASP A 149 -4.04 -16.22 11.21
N LEU A 150 -3.99 -15.37 10.18
CA LEU A 150 -4.14 -15.80 8.79
C LEU A 150 -2.88 -16.55 8.35
N THR A 151 -3.02 -17.84 8.02
CA THR A 151 -1.89 -18.75 7.75
C THR A 151 -1.74 -19.17 6.30
N ALA A 152 -2.78 -19.02 5.46
CA ALA A 152 -2.66 -19.32 4.03
C ALA A 152 -3.68 -18.55 3.20
N VAL A 153 -3.28 -18.24 1.97
CA VAL A 153 -4.14 -17.59 0.98
C VAL A 153 -4.09 -18.38 -0.33
N TYR A 154 -5.27 -18.67 -0.87
CA TYR A 154 -5.44 -19.35 -2.15
C TYR A 154 -6.18 -18.47 -3.12
N ARG A 155 -5.88 -18.59 -4.42
CA ARG A 155 -6.65 -18.00 -5.52
C ARG A 155 -7.11 -19.10 -6.47
N ASN A 156 -8.42 -19.21 -6.66
CA ASN A 156 -9.04 -20.26 -7.48
C ASN A 156 -8.49 -21.66 -7.12
N ASP A 157 -8.53 -22.00 -5.83
CA ASP A 157 -8.06 -23.27 -5.24
C ASP A 157 -6.54 -23.55 -5.37
N ARG A 158 -5.75 -22.60 -5.88
CA ARG A 158 -4.30 -22.69 -5.93
C ARG A 158 -3.68 -21.88 -4.80
N LEU A 159 -2.76 -22.48 -4.06
CA LEU A 159 -2.00 -21.80 -3.03
C LEU A 159 -1.26 -20.60 -3.65
N LEU A 160 -1.32 -19.44 -3.01
CA LEU A 160 -0.47 -18.29 -3.33
C LEU A 160 0.74 -18.26 -2.41
N TYR A 161 0.47 -18.26 -1.10
CA TYR A 161 1.49 -18.25 -0.07
C TYR A 161 0.94 -18.72 1.28
N ARG A 162 1.86 -19.15 2.14
CA ARG A 162 1.65 -19.41 3.57
C ARG A 162 2.32 -18.34 4.41
N LEU A 163 1.73 -18.06 5.55
CA LEU A 163 2.17 -17.06 6.52
C LEU A 163 2.42 -17.75 7.85
N SER A 164 3.54 -17.45 8.49
CA SER A 164 3.85 -17.89 9.85
C SER A 164 4.13 -16.71 10.75
N TYR A 165 3.86 -16.88 12.04
CA TYR A 165 4.00 -15.85 13.06
C TYR A 165 4.81 -16.39 14.23
N ASN A 166 5.49 -15.49 14.95
CA ASN A 166 6.11 -15.83 16.24
C ASN A 166 5.05 -15.87 17.36
N GLU A 167 5.48 -16.11 18.60
CA GLU A 167 4.60 -16.17 19.77
C GLU A 167 3.88 -14.85 20.10
N PHE A 168 4.36 -13.73 19.56
CA PHE A 168 3.78 -12.39 19.72
C PHE A 168 2.86 -12.00 18.55
N HIS A 169 2.48 -12.95 17.69
CA HIS A 169 1.68 -12.72 16.48
C HIS A 169 2.35 -11.78 15.45
N ASN A 170 3.68 -11.67 15.48
CA ASN A 170 4.45 -10.98 14.45
C ASN A 170 4.74 -11.90 13.26
N LEU A 171 4.34 -11.47 12.06
CA LEU A 171 4.58 -12.19 10.80
C LEU A 171 6.09 -12.35 10.58
N ASN A 172 6.59 -13.58 10.71
CA ASN A 172 8.03 -13.86 10.63
C ASN A 172 8.45 -14.60 9.35
N LEU A 173 7.51 -15.21 8.63
CA LEU A 173 7.79 -15.93 7.39
C LEU A 173 6.62 -15.85 6.41
N ILE A 174 6.94 -15.58 5.14
CA ILE A 174 6.06 -15.84 4.00
C ILE A 174 6.73 -16.90 3.13
N GLU A 175 6.00 -17.97 2.83
CA GLU A 175 6.41 -18.99 1.87
C GLU A 175 5.48 -18.96 0.66
N TYR A 176 6.02 -18.61 -0.49
CA TYR A 176 5.28 -18.58 -1.75
C TYR A 176 5.09 -19.99 -2.33
N ALA A 177 4.09 -20.15 -3.19
CA ALA A 177 3.76 -21.44 -3.79
C ALA A 177 4.88 -22.04 -4.67
N ASP A 178 5.81 -21.22 -5.15
CA ASP A 178 7.00 -21.63 -5.88
C ASP A 178 8.19 -22.02 -4.97
N GLY A 179 7.99 -21.96 -3.65
CA GLY A 179 9.00 -22.26 -2.64
C GLY A 179 9.90 -21.08 -2.28
N GLN A 180 9.74 -19.91 -2.91
CA GLN A 180 10.44 -18.70 -2.47
C GLN A 180 10.00 -18.30 -1.07
N ARG A 181 10.89 -17.66 -0.32
CA ARG A 181 10.64 -17.28 1.07
C ARG A 181 11.10 -15.87 1.37
N GLU A 182 10.31 -15.18 2.18
CA GLU A 182 10.68 -13.95 2.85
C GLU A 182 10.64 -14.15 4.36
N GLN A 183 11.67 -13.70 5.07
CA GLN A 183 11.75 -13.85 6.53
C GLN A 183 11.91 -12.48 7.20
N TYR A 184 11.23 -12.31 8.33
CA TYR A 184 11.25 -11.10 9.13
C TYR A 184 11.76 -11.42 10.54
N PHE A 185 12.70 -10.62 11.02
CA PHE A 185 13.34 -10.82 12.31
C PHE A 185 12.99 -9.67 13.24
N TYR A 186 12.64 -9.97 14.49
CA TYR A 186 12.17 -8.99 15.45
C TYR A 186 13.05 -8.97 16.72
N ASP A 187 13.07 -7.80 17.37
CA ASP A 187 13.44 -7.62 18.77
C ASP A 187 12.17 -7.87 19.58
N ASP A 188 12.03 -9.09 20.10
CA ASP A 188 10.82 -9.53 20.79
C ASP A 188 10.55 -8.73 22.09
N GLU A 189 11.59 -8.21 22.76
CA GLU A 189 11.41 -7.40 23.96
C GLU A 189 10.77 -6.03 23.67
N ARG A 190 11.05 -5.47 22.50
CA ARG A 190 10.64 -4.10 22.14
C ARG A 190 9.61 -4.06 21.00
N ASP A 191 9.29 -5.22 20.45
CA ASP A 191 8.38 -5.41 19.32
C ASP A 191 8.81 -4.54 18.12
N ARG A 192 10.05 -4.73 17.66
CA ARG A 192 10.65 -3.95 16.56
C ARG A 192 11.22 -4.85 15.49
N LEU A 193 10.93 -4.56 14.23
CA LEU A 193 11.54 -5.28 13.11
C LEU A 193 13.03 -4.94 13.00
N LEU A 194 13.88 -5.94 13.07
CA LEU A 194 15.34 -5.84 12.95
C LEU A 194 15.86 -6.14 11.55
N ALA A 195 15.18 -7.02 10.80
CA ALA A 195 15.57 -7.33 9.44
C ALA A 195 14.48 -7.97 8.60
N TRP A 196 14.64 -7.83 7.29
CA TRP A 196 13.87 -8.53 6.26
C TRP A 196 14.83 -9.23 5.31
N LEU A 197 14.77 -10.56 5.25
CA LEU A 197 15.49 -11.38 4.28
C LEU A 197 14.56 -11.69 3.10
N ARG A 198 14.98 -11.28 1.91
CA ARG A 198 14.24 -11.46 0.65
C ARG A 198 14.60 -12.79 -0.04
N PRO A 199 13.81 -13.24 -1.03
CA PRO A 199 14.07 -14.49 -1.74
C PRO A 199 15.39 -14.51 -2.54
N ASP A 200 15.89 -13.33 -2.92
CA ASP A 200 17.18 -13.17 -3.61
C ASP A 200 18.40 -13.32 -2.67
N GLY A 201 18.17 -13.54 -1.37
CA GLY A 201 19.19 -13.67 -0.35
C GLY A 201 19.74 -12.33 0.16
N CYS A 202 19.25 -11.20 -0.36
CA CYS A 202 19.57 -9.90 0.18
C CYS A 202 18.77 -9.64 1.46
N ARG A 203 19.39 -8.95 2.40
CA ARG A 203 18.77 -8.58 3.68
C ARG A 203 18.71 -7.07 3.83
N GLU A 204 17.56 -6.54 4.20
CA GLU A 204 17.45 -5.20 4.76
C GLU A 204 17.56 -5.28 6.28
N ILE A 205 18.40 -4.43 6.87
CA ILE A 205 18.74 -4.40 8.29
C ILE A 205 18.29 -3.06 8.84
N TYR A 206 17.60 -3.10 9.98
CA TYR A 206 17.06 -1.92 10.63
C TYR A 206 17.75 -1.67 11.96
N GLU A 207 18.14 -0.42 12.16
CA GLU A 207 18.73 0.04 13.40
C GLU A 207 17.92 1.21 13.96
N TYR A 208 17.85 1.29 15.28
CA TYR A 208 17.03 2.27 15.99
C TYR A 208 17.80 2.81 17.18
N ASP A 209 17.73 4.12 17.35
CA ASP A 209 18.22 4.81 18.55
C ASP A 209 17.11 4.97 19.57
N ASN A 210 17.43 4.61 20.81
CA ASN A 210 16.54 4.71 21.96
C ASN A 210 17.07 5.69 23.03
N LEU A 211 18.19 6.38 22.77
CA LEU A 211 18.85 7.17 23.79
C LEU A 211 18.22 8.55 23.99
N ASN A 212 17.69 9.16 22.92
CA ASN A 212 17.08 10.49 22.98
C ASN A 212 15.61 10.46 22.56
N PRO A 213 14.64 10.60 23.49
CA PRO A 213 13.21 10.56 23.16
C PRO A 213 12.75 11.77 22.32
N TYR A 214 13.48 12.88 22.32
CA TYR A 214 13.16 14.06 21.52
C TYR A 214 13.83 14.07 20.15
N ARG A 215 14.89 13.29 19.99
CA ARG A 215 15.65 13.20 18.74
C ARG A 215 16.13 11.78 18.42
N PRO A 216 15.24 10.77 18.34
CA PRO A 216 15.65 9.43 17.95
C PRO A 216 15.98 9.40 16.45
N TRP A 217 16.71 8.38 16.04
CA TRP A 217 16.96 8.08 14.64
C TRP A 217 16.71 6.61 14.36
N SER A 218 16.44 6.31 13.10
CA SER A 218 16.42 4.96 12.58
C SER A 218 17.14 4.88 11.24
N SER A 219 17.61 3.71 10.88
CA SER A 219 18.26 3.51 9.59
C SER A 219 17.87 2.17 8.98
N ALA A 220 17.93 2.12 7.65
CA ALA A 220 17.80 0.90 6.88
C ALA A 220 19.06 0.72 6.03
N THR A 221 19.68 -0.45 6.15
CA THR A 221 20.87 -0.85 5.39
C THR A 221 20.58 -2.13 4.63
N GLU A 222 20.85 -2.14 3.34
CA GLU A 222 20.81 -3.35 2.53
C GLU A 222 22.17 -4.06 2.59
N ASP A 223 22.17 -5.36 2.86
CA ASP A 223 23.32 -6.25 2.79
C ASP A 223 23.02 -7.36 1.78
N CYS A 224 23.71 -7.30 0.64
CA CYS A 224 23.65 -8.32 -0.39
C CYS A 224 25.04 -8.91 -0.56
N GLN A 225 25.23 -10.19 -0.21
CA GLN A 225 26.52 -10.89 -0.37
C GLN A 225 27.69 -10.15 0.33
N GLY A 226 27.44 -9.57 1.51
CA GLY A 226 28.43 -8.81 2.28
C GLY A 226 28.64 -7.37 1.81
N ARG A 227 27.99 -6.95 0.72
CA ARG A 227 28.03 -5.56 0.25
C ARG A 227 26.94 -4.77 0.94
N ARG A 228 27.34 -3.98 1.94
CA ARG A 228 26.44 -3.11 2.68
C ARG A 228 26.24 -1.76 2.00
N ARG A 229 24.99 -1.33 1.92
CA ARG A 229 24.57 -0.04 1.38
C ARG A 229 23.52 0.58 2.30
N LEU A 230 23.84 1.73 2.90
CA LEU A 230 22.85 2.55 3.59
C LEU A 230 21.76 2.99 2.58
N LEU A 231 20.52 2.56 2.81
CA LEU A 231 19.37 2.96 2.00
C LEU A 231 18.87 4.32 2.46
N VAL A 232 18.62 4.44 3.77
CA VAL A 232 18.12 5.65 4.39
C VAL A 232 18.54 5.72 5.86
N ARG A 233 18.79 6.94 6.34
CA ARG A 233 18.79 7.27 7.77
C ARG A 233 17.77 8.36 8.02
N MET A 234 16.90 8.17 9.00
CA MET A 234 15.87 9.12 9.41
C MET A 234 16.18 9.62 10.81
N GLU A 235 16.10 10.94 11.00
CA GLU A 235 16.12 11.58 12.31
C GLU A 235 14.75 12.20 12.56
N PHE A 236 14.16 11.91 13.72
CA PHE A 236 12.86 12.43 14.11
C PHE A 236 13.08 13.53 15.13
N PHE A 237 12.45 14.68 14.94
CA PHE A 237 12.58 15.81 15.85
C PHE A 237 11.22 16.04 16.49
N TYR A 238 11.12 15.72 17.78
CA TYR A 238 9.91 15.93 18.56
C TYR A 238 9.99 17.23 19.37
N ARG A 239 8.85 17.89 19.59
CA ARG A 239 8.73 19.06 20.47
C ARG A 239 7.46 19.00 21.31
N LEU A 240 7.44 19.78 22.38
CA LEU A 240 6.25 20.05 23.16
C LEU A 240 5.48 21.22 22.55
N ASN A 241 4.16 21.09 22.44
CA ASN A 241 3.28 22.22 22.11
C ASN A 241 2.96 23.06 23.37
N SER A 242 2.18 24.13 23.22
CA SER A 242 1.78 25.01 24.33
C SER A 242 0.97 24.31 25.43
N LYS A 243 0.43 23.12 25.17
CA LYS A 243 -0.29 22.28 26.13
C LYS A 243 0.61 21.19 26.76
N GLY A 244 1.91 21.20 26.47
CA GLY A 244 2.84 20.17 26.96
C GLY A 244 2.74 18.81 26.25
N GLN A 245 2.07 18.75 25.09
CA GLN A 245 1.94 17.50 24.32
C GLN A 245 3.10 17.36 23.35
N ILE A 246 3.69 16.16 23.29
CA ILE A 246 4.73 15.84 22.31
C ILE A 246 4.10 15.71 20.92
N PHE A 247 4.70 16.37 19.94
CA PHE A 247 4.37 16.20 18.52
C PHE A 247 5.65 16.06 17.70
N LEU A 248 5.55 15.32 16.59
CA LEU A 248 6.62 15.24 15.60
C LEU A 248 6.68 16.57 14.86
N GLN A 249 7.78 17.30 14.95
CA GLN A 249 7.97 18.59 14.28
C GLN A 249 8.61 18.43 12.91
N ARG A 250 9.60 17.53 12.81
CA ARG A 250 10.41 17.36 11.60
C ARG A 250 10.89 15.93 11.48
N VAL A 251 10.97 15.47 10.24
CA VAL A 251 11.70 14.27 9.85
C VAL A 251 12.77 14.68 8.86
N ARG A 252 14.02 14.41 9.21
CA ARG A 252 15.15 14.54 8.29
C ARG A 252 15.53 13.17 7.77
N SER A 253 15.58 13.01 6.46
CA SER A 253 15.99 11.76 5.82
C SER A 253 17.26 11.97 5.00
N HIS A 254 18.25 11.10 5.20
CA HIS A 254 19.46 11.02 4.40
C HIS A 254 19.35 9.80 3.50
N VAL A 255 19.21 10.02 2.19
CA VAL A 255 19.16 8.96 1.17
C VAL A 255 20.35 9.19 0.24
N ARG A 256 21.33 8.28 0.30
CA ARG A 256 22.62 8.44 -0.40
C ARG A 256 23.28 9.79 -0.03
N ARG A 257 23.40 10.72 -0.99
CA ARG A 257 24.01 12.06 -0.82
C ARG A 257 22.99 13.19 -0.70
N ARG A 258 21.71 12.86 -0.59
CA ARG A 258 20.62 13.85 -0.54
C ARG A 258 19.99 13.86 0.84
N GLN A 259 19.75 15.06 1.35
CA GLN A 259 18.98 15.27 2.55
C GLN A 259 17.59 15.79 2.17
N TYR A 260 16.57 15.22 2.80
CA TYR A 260 15.18 15.62 2.67
C TYR A 260 14.65 16.03 4.04
N ASP A 261 13.84 17.09 4.08
CA ASP A 261 13.21 17.55 5.30
C ASP A 261 11.70 17.65 5.11
N VAL A 262 10.97 16.97 5.98
CA VAL A 262 9.51 17.09 6.09
C VAL A 262 9.22 17.72 7.43
N PHE A 263 8.56 18.86 7.43
CA PHE A 263 8.07 19.51 8.64
C PHE A 263 6.61 19.14 8.86
N PHE A 264 6.14 19.17 10.09
CA PHE A 264 4.79 18.78 10.45
C PHE A 264 4.16 19.91 11.25
N HIS A 265 2.94 20.26 10.90
CA HIS A 265 2.21 21.32 11.58
C HIS A 265 1.80 20.85 13.00
N PRO A 266 2.00 21.68 14.04
CA PRO A 266 1.88 21.26 15.45
C PRO A 266 0.46 20.90 15.90
N LYS A 267 -0.58 21.30 15.17
CA LYS A 267 -1.98 21.07 15.58
C LYS A 267 -2.57 19.79 14.99
N ASP A 268 -2.27 19.51 13.72
CA ASP A 268 -2.93 18.47 12.92
C ASP A 268 -1.93 17.47 12.32
N GLY A 269 -0.61 17.68 12.50
CA GLY A 269 0.42 16.81 11.96
C GLY A 269 0.47 16.80 10.44
N THR A 270 -0.08 17.81 9.76
CA THR A 270 -0.03 17.86 8.29
C THR A 270 1.41 18.12 7.83
N PRO A 271 1.91 17.36 6.83
CA PRO A 271 3.29 17.51 6.36
C PRO A 271 3.44 18.71 5.42
N THR A 272 4.47 19.52 5.66
CA THR A 272 4.98 20.56 4.76
C THR A 272 6.37 20.17 4.29
N ILE A 273 6.51 19.91 2.99
CA ILE A 273 7.76 19.38 2.41
C ILE A 273 8.69 20.55 2.06
N GLN A 274 9.96 20.48 2.48
CA GLN A 274 11.01 21.36 1.99
C GLN A 274 12.06 20.54 1.23
N LEU A 275 12.29 20.91 -0.03
CA LEU A 275 13.03 20.12 -1.01
C LEU A 275 14.55 20.05 -0.75
N ALA A 276 15.12 19.02 -1.37
CA ALA A 276 16.42 18.44 -1.08
C ALA A 276 17.59 19.43 -1.12
N ARG A 277 18.45 19.35 -0.09
CA ARG A 277 19.80 19.90 -0.17
C ARG A 277 20.73 18.77 -0.62
N GLU A 278 21.51 19.02 -1.66
CA GLU A 278 22.65 18.17 -1.97
C GLU A 278 23.68 18.40 -0.86
N VAL A 279 24.00 17.34 -0.12
CA VAL A 279 25.00 17.43 0.93
C VAL A 279 26.35 17.27 0.24
N LEU A 280 26.96 18.39 -0.14
CA LEU A 280 28.39 18.42 -0.46
C LEU A 280 29.12 18.02 0.81
N HIS A 281 29.99 17.00 0.73
CA HIS A 281 30.72 16.43 1.86
C HIS A 281 31.22 17.50 2.83
N GLU A 282 30.72 17.47 4.06
CA GLU A 282 31.52 17.94 5.19
C GLU A 282 32.54 16.83 5.44
N GLN A 283 33.81 17.16 5.23
CA GLN A 283 34.92 16.25 5.42
C GLN A 283 34.85 15.70 6.84
N THR A 284 34.80 14.37 6.98
CA THR A 284 35.05 13.71 8.26
C THR A 284 36.38 14.20 8.81
N PRO A 285 36.43 14.72 10.06
CA PRO A 285 37.70 14.99 10.71
C PRO A 285 38.46 13.67 10.84
N LYS A 286 39.76 13.72 10.55
CA LYS A 286 40.71 12.61 10.68
C LYS A 286 40.79 12.08 12.11
#